data_AF-A0A1F5MIH3-F1
#
_entry.id   AF-A0A1F5MIH3-F1
#
_cell.length_a   1.000
_cell.length_b   1.000
_cell.length_c   1.000
_cell.angle_alpha   90.00
_cell.angle_beta   90.00
_cell.angle_gamma   90.00
#
_symmetry.space_group_name_H-M   'P 1'
#
loop_
_entity.id
_entity.type
_entity.pdbx_description
1 polymer ?
#
loop_
_entity_poly.entity_id
_entity_poly.type
_entity_poly.pdbx_seq_one_letter_code
_entity_poly.pdbx_strand_id
1 'polypeptide(L)' 'MSVSRFLEFLIVGVVFGVIEDIIAITLATNQKIDLQVIMVTLVAAVPFAILSEIVVDHEKFRSFLKSKFGKTH' A
#
# COMPACT_ATOMS: atom_id res chain seq x y z
N MET A 1 -15.13 -9.23 -1.29
CA MET A 1 -14.32 -9.21 -2.53
C MET A 1 -14.03 -10.63 -3.03
N SER A 2 -13.66 -10.85 -4.31
CA SER A 2 -13.16 -12.16 -4.75
C SER A 2 -11.69 -12.34 -4.35
N VAL A 3 -11.26 -13.58 -4.08
CA VAL A 3 -9.88 -13.91 -3.66
C VAL A 3 -8.83 -13.45 -4.69
N SER A 4 -9.18 -13.39 -5.97
CA SER A 4 -8.29 -12.88 -7.02
C SER A 4 -8.07 -11.37 -6.93
N ARG A 5 -9.12 -10.59 -6.59
CA ARG A 5 -9.06 -9.12 -6.47
C ARG A 5 -8.28 -8.68 -5.23
N PHE A 6 -8.66 -9.21 -4.06
CA PHE A 6 -7.73 -9.98 -3.23
C PHE A 6 -6.22 -9.71 -3.36
N LEU A 7 -5.61 -10.74 -3.95
CA LEU A 7 -4.20 -10.87 -4.24
C LEU A 7 -3.70 -9.79 -5.20
N GLU A 8 -4.50 -9.35 -6.17
CA GLU A 8 -4.11 -8.29 -7.12
C GLU A 8 -3.81 -6.98 -6.40
N PHE A 9 -4.72 -6.51 -5.53
CA PHE A 9 -4.49 -5.31 -4.73
C PHE A 9 -3.40 -5.50 -3.69
N LEU A 10 -3.27 -6.69 -3.10
CA LEU A 10 -2.18 -6.99 -2.19
C LEU A 10 -0.81 -6.88 -2.89
N ILE A 11 -0.66 -7.47 -4.08
CA ILE A 11 0.58 -7.41 -4.86
C ILE A 11 0.89 -5.97 -5.24
N VAL A 12 -0.09 -5.24 -5.76
CA VAL A 12 0.07 -3.82 -6.11
C VAL A 12 0.45 -3.01 -4.87
N GLY A 13 -0.23 -3.21 -3.74
CA GLY A 13 0.05 -2.53 -2.48
C GLY A 13 1.46 -2.78 -1.96
N VAL A 14 1.95 -4.02 -2.03
CA VAL A 14 3.33 -4.34 -1.65
C VAL A 14 4.34 -3.70 -2.60
N VAL A 15 4.13 -3.79 -3.92
CA VAL A 15 5.05 -3.22 -4.91
C VAL A 15 5.14 -1.69 -4.76
N PHE A 16 3.99 -1.01 -4.68
CA PHE A 16 3.97 0.44 -4.50
C PHE A 16 4.49 0.85 -3.13
N GLY A 17 4.16 0.12 -2.06
CA GLY A 17 4.66 0.38 -0.71
C GLY A 17 6.18 0.29 -0.63
N VAL A 18 6.78 -0.75 -1.23
CA VAL A 18 8.25 -0.89 -1.29
C VAL A 18 8.89 0.26 -2.08
N ILE A 19 8.32 0.63 -3.22
CA ILE A 19 8.84 1.74 -4.04
C ILE A 19 8.78 3.06 -3.26
N GLU A 20 7.65 3.34 -2.61
CA GLU A 20 7.47 4.54 -1.78
C GLU A 20 8.47 4.57 -0.63
N ASP A 21 8.60 3.47 0.12
CA ASP A 21 9.53 3.37 1.25
C ASP A 21 10.99 3.57 0.81
N ILE A 22 11.39 2.98 -0.31
CA ILE A 22 12.74 3.16 -0.87
C ILE A 22 13.00 4.63 -1.23
N ILE A 23 12.03 5.29 -1.88
CA ILE A 23 12.13 6.71 -2.21
C ILE A 23 12.22 7.54 -0.94
N ALA A 24 11.36 7.29 0.04
CA ALA A 24 11.33 8.00 1.31
C ALA A 24 12.65 7.85 2.08
N ILE A 25 13.17 6.64 2.23
CA ILE A 25 14.45 6.38 2.89
C ILE A 25 15.57 7.10 2.15
N THR A 26 15.65 6.97 0.83
CA THR A 26 16.72 7.57 0.03
C THR A 26 16.72 9.09 0.17
N LEU A 27 15.54 9.73 0.06
CA LEU A 27 15.41 11.18 0.14
C LEU A 27 15.58 11.73 1.56
N ALA A 28 15.11 11.01 2.58
CA ALA A 28 15.16 11.47 3.96
C ALA A 28 16.52 11.24 4.63
N THR A 29 17.23 10.18 4.25
CA THR A 29 18.46 9.73 4.93
C THR A 29 19.73 9.89 4.10
N ASN A 30 19.61 10.12 2.79
CA ASN A 30 20.74 10.10 1.85
C ASN A 30 21.53 8.77 1.87
N GLN A 31 20.94 7.69 2.38
CA GLN A 31 21.55 6.36 2.43
C GLN A 31 21.46 5.68 1.06
N LYS A 32 22.50 4.93 0.70
CA LYS A 32 22.48 4.10 -0.52
C LYS A 32 21.53 2.91 -0.34
N ILE A 33 20.84 2.54 -1.41
CA ILE A 33 20.00 1.34 -1.46
C ILE A 33 20.91 0.12 -1.47
N ASP A 34 20.90 -0.63 -0.39
CA ASP A 34 21.53 -1.94 -0.28
C ASP A 34 20.48 -3.03 -0.02
N LEU A 35 20.92 -4.28 0.06
CA LEU A 35 20.04 -5.41 0.29
C LEU A 35 19.29 -5.30 1.64
N GLN A 36 19.89 -4.66 2.64
CA GLN A 36 19.24 -4.47 3.94
C GLN A 36 18.05 -3.52 3.81
N VAL A 37 18.20 -2.39 3.10
CA VAL A 37 17.11 -1.45 2.83
C VAL A 37 15.98 -2.15 2.08
N ILE A 38 16.28 -2.91 1.04
CA ILE A 38 15.25 -3.64 0.26
C ILE A 38 14.51 -4.64 1.15
N MET A 39 15.21 -5.40 1.99
CA MET A 39 14.57 -6.39 2.87
C MET A 39 13.71 -5.73 3.95
N VAL A 40 14.17 -4.61 4.53
CA VAL A 40 13.41 -3.86 5.54
C VAL A 40 12.14 -3.28 4.93
N THR A 41 12.25 -2.62 3.78
CA THR A 41 11.08 -2.04 3.08
C THR A 41 10.08 -3.12 2.67
N LEU A 42 10.54 -4.27 2.17
CA LEU A 42 9.66 -5.38 1.83
C LEU A 42 8.90 -5.93 3.06
N VAL A 43 9.61 -6.16 4.16
CA VAL A 43 8.99 -6.64 5.41
C VAL A 43 8.03 -5.62 6.00
N ALA A 44 8.32 -4.33 5.87
CA ALA A 44 7.43 -3.25 6.30
C ALA A 44 6.17 -3.16 5.41
N ALA A 45 6.31 -3.21 4.09
CA ALA A 45 5.22 -3.02 3.16
C ALA A 45 4.14 -4.11 3.24
N VAL A 46 4.50 -5.36 3.52
CA VAL A 46 3.56 -6.50 3.59
C VAL A 46 2.43 -6.32 4.60
N PRO A 47 2.68 -6.07 5.91
CA PRO A 47 1.61 -5.86 6.87
C PRO A 47 0.77 -4.62 6.53
N PHE A 48 1.37 -3.54 6.02
CA PHE A 48 0.60 -2.36 5.61
C PHE A 48 -0.30 -2.64 4.41
N ALA A 49 0.16 -3.39 3.41
CA ALA A 49 -0.64 -3.77 2.25
C ALA A 49 -1.82 -4.69 2.64
N ILE A 50 -1.61 -5.62 3.59
CA ILE A 50 -2.68 -6.47 4.12
C ILE A 50 -3.70 -5.62 4.88
N LEU A 51 -3.25 -4.74 5.77
CA LEU A 51 -4.12 -3.87 6.56
C LEU A 51 -4.89 -2.89 5.66
N SER A 52 -4.24 -2.29 4.67
CA SER A 52 -4.91 -1.38 3.73
C SER A 52 -6.02 -2.11 2.97
N GLU A 53 -5.78 -3.35 2.55
CA GLU A 53 -6.80 -4.10 1.82
C GLU A 53 -8.00 -4.46 2.71
N ILE A 54 -7.76 -4.88 3.95
CA ILE A 54 -8.84 -5.15 4.93
C ILE A 54 -9.65 -3.87 5.20
N VAL A 55 -8.98 -2.73 5.37
CA VAL A 55 -9.64 -1.44 5.63
C VAL A 55 -10.43 -0.97 4.41
N VAL A 56 -9.86 -1.10 3.21
CA VAL A 56 -10.50 -0.69 1.93
C VAL A 56 -11.66 -1.62 1.55
N ASP A 57 -11.62 -2.91 1.91
CA ASP A 57 -12.73 -3.83 1.69
C ASP A 57 -13.90 -3.63 2.68
N HIS A 58 -13.69 -2.88 3.77
CA HIS A 58 -14.74 -2.60 4.75
C HIS A 58 -15.85 -1.70 4.16
N GLU A 59 -17.12 -2.14 4.20
CA GLU A 59 -18.26 -1.45 3.57
C GLU A 59 -18.40 0.03 3.97
N LYS A 60 -18.13 0.35 5.25
CA LYS A 60 -18.16 1.73 5.73
C LYS A 60 -17.11 2.63 5.04
N PHE A 61 -15.92 2.10 4.76
CA PHE A 61 -14.88 2.86 4.09
C PHE A 61 -15.20 3.08 2.61
N ARG A 62 -15.73 2.04 1.94
CA ARG A 62 -16.24 2.17 0.56
C ARG A 62 -17.39 3.15 0.44
N SER A 63 -18.34 3.12 1.38
CA SER A 63 -19.46 4.06 1.45
C SER A 63 -18.97 5.49 1.69
N PHE A 64 -18.00 5.68 2.60
CA PHE A 64 -17.36 6.97 2.85
C PHE A 64 -16.64 7.52 1.61
N LEU A 65 -15.82 6.70 0.93
CA LEU A 65 -15.16 7.08 -0.32
C LEU A 65 -16.18 7.45 -1.40
N LYS A 66 -17.24 6.66 -1.57
CA LYS A 66 -18.32 6.94 -2.53
C LYS A 66 -19.05 8.24 -2.19
N SER A 67 -19.27 8.55 -0.92
CA SER A 67 -19.89 9.81 -0.50
C SER A 67 -18.99 11.03 -0.72
N LYS A 68 -17.66 10.88 -0.58
CA LYS A 68 -16.71 12.01 -0.64
C LYS A 68 -16.22 12.30 -2.07
N PHE A 69 -16.14 11.28 -2.92
CA PHE A 69 -15.69 11.40 -4.32
C PHE A 69 -16.80 11.17 -5.36
N GLY A 70 -17.98 10.70 -4.97
CA GLY A 70 -19.13 10.48 -5.86
C GLY A 70 -20.00 11.71 -6.13
N LYS A 71 -19.51 12.92 -5.84
CA LYS A 71 -20.11 14.18 -6.29
C LYS A 71 -19.13 14.96 -7.16
N THR A 72 -19.05 14.57 -8.43
CA THR A 72 -18.75 15.51 -9.51
C THR A 72 -19.63 15.11 -10.70
N HIS A 73 -20.22 16.13 -11.33
CA HIS A 73 -21.15 16.10 -12.47
C HIS A 73 -20.84 15.08 -13.56
#